data_AF-A0A3Q0IIQ8-F1
#
_entry.id   AF-A0A3Q0IIQ8-F1
#
_cell.length_a   1.000
_cell.length_b   1.000
_cell.length_c   1.000
_cell.angle_alpha   90.00
_cell.angle_beta   90.00
_cell.angle_gamma   90.00
#
_symmetry.space_group_name_H-M   'P 1'
#
loop_
_entity.id
_entity.type
_entity.pdbx_description
1 polymer ?
#
loop_
_entity_poly.entity_id
_entity_poly.type
_entity_poly.pdbx_seq_one_letter_code
_entity_poly.pdbx_strand_id
1 'polypeptide(L)'
;MHTFSVQGAKKKTVNPSRDQVLNSFLPHVPTVGDIPACLATRTKHVESFKEFAVPFIVAVGPSLRQVQQYDLVISKTVSYTFDKFLPALVVLYKIFWVFDLPYPKESLPVWMVIQRAFFEMTSSYDIVGTPVQELLNELGYSSQ
;
A
#
# COMPACT_ATOMS: atom_id res chain seq x y z
N MET A 1 -11.91 29.48 40.08
CA MET A 1 -11.89 28.28 39.22
C MET A 1 -11.84 28.74 37.77
N HIS A 2 -10.65 28.77 37.18
CA HIS A 2 -10.48 29.08 35.75
C HIS A 2 -10.46 27.77 34.98
N THR A 3 -11.51 27.51 34.19
CA THR A 3 -11.54 26.41 33.24
C THR A 3 -10.76 26.82 31.99
N PHE A 4 -9.58 26.25 31.79
CA PHE A 4 -8.87 26.30 30.52
C PHE A 4 -9.59 25.40 29.51
N SER A 5 -10.16 26.00 28.46
CA SER A 5 -10.60 25.27 27.28
C SER A 5 -9.38 25.04 26.38
N VAL A 6 -8.92 23.80 26.31
CA VAL A 6 -7.88 23.40 25.33
C VAL A 6 -8.59 23.21 24.00
N GLN A 7 -8.48 24.22 23.12
CA GLN A 7 -8.83 24.06 21.71
C GLN A 7 -7.88 23.02 21.10
N GLY A 8 -8.40 21.83 20.81
CA GLY A 8 -7.68 20.81 20.05
C GLY A 8 -7.36 21.32 18.65
N ALA A 9 -6.08 21.55 18.37
CA ALA A 9 -5.64 21.89 17.02
C ALA A 9 -6.02 20.76 16.05
N LYS A 10 -6.82 21.06 15.03
CA LYS A 10 -7.07 20.15 13.91
C LYS A 10 -5.73 19.79 13.26
N LYS A 11 -5.28 18.54 13.40
CA LYS A 11 -4.13 18.02 12.64
C LYS A 11 -4.42 18.23 11.16
N LYS A 12 -3.62 19.07 10.50
CA LYS A 12 -3.75 19.35 9.08
C LYS A 12 -3.35 18.08 8.33
N THR A 13 -4.33 17.33 7.83
CA THR A 13 -4.07 16.12 7.02
C THR A 13 -3.47 16.57 5.69
N VAL A 14 -2.18 16.30 5.49
CA VAL A 14 -1.50 16.57 4.22
C VAL A 14 -1.78 15.40 3.29
N ASN A 15 -2.35 15.67 2.12
CA ASN A 15 -2.55 14.64 1.09
C ASN A 15 -1.19 14.16 0.56
N PRO A 16 -1.00 12.84 0.35
CA PRO A 16 0.24 12.33 -0.20
C PRO A 16 0.44 12.83 -1.64
N SER A 17 1.69 13.09 -2.02
CA SER A 17 2.04 13.38 -3.40
C SER A 17 1.89 12.13 -4.28
N ARG A 18 1.80 12.33 -5.60
CA ARG A 18 1.78 11.21 -6.56
C ARG A 18 2.94 10.23 -6.34
N ASP A 19 4.14 10.75 -6.13
CA ASP A 19 5.33 9.90 -5.92
C ASP A 19 5.25 9.13 -4.61
N GLN A 20 4.65 9.70 -3.56
CA GLN A 20 4.43 8.99 -2.31
C GLN A 20 3.41 7.86 -2.48
N VAL A 21 2.31 8.10 -3.21
CA VAL A 21 1.32 7.06 -3.54
C VAL A 21 1.98 5.93 -4.33
N LEU A 22 2.74 6.26 -5.39
CA LEU A 22 3.41 5.26 -6.24
C LEU A 22 4.44 4.45 -5.46
N ASN A 23 5.32 5.12 -4.70
CA ASN A 23 6.34 4.44 -3.90
C ASN A 23 5.76 3.62 -2.75
N SER A 24 4.58 3.98 -2.24
CA SER A 24 3.85 3.22 -1.22
C SER A 24 3.18 1.97 -1.81
N PHE A 25 2.63 2.06 -3.03
CA PHE A 25 1.96 0.96 -3.71
C PHE A 25 2.93 -0.05 -4.35
N LEU A 26 3.81 0.43 -5.24
CA LEU A 26 4.73 -0.38 -6.03
C LEU A 26 6.09 0.33 -6.12
N PRO A 27 6.91 0.25 -5.06
CA PRO A 27 8.28 0.75 -5.10
C PRO A 27 9.07 0.07 -6.22
N HIS A 28 10.01 0.80 -6.79
CA HIS A 28 10.85 0.35 -7.87
C HIS A 28 12.33 0.46 -7.49
N VAL A 29 13.11 -0.57 -7.81
CA VAL A 29 14.57 -0.56 -7.62
C VAL A 29 15.29 -1.03 -8.88
N PRO A 30 16.50 -0.48 -9.17
CA PRO A 30 17.28 -0.86 -10.35
C PRO A 30 17.66 -2.35 -10.38
N THR A 31 18.04 -2.90 -9.22
CA THR A 31 18.56 -4.26 -9.10
C THR A 31 18.04 -4.96 -7.84
N VAL A 32 18.13 -6.29 -7.82
CA VAL A 32 17.78 -7.10 -6.64
C VAL A 32 18.62 -6.72 -5.41
N GLY A 33 19.88 -6.32 -5.63
CA GLY A 33 20.79 -5.88 -4.56
C GLY A 33 20.33 -4.63 -3.83
N ASP A 34 19.40 -3.87 -4.42
CA ASP A 34 18.84 -2.63 -3.85
C ASP A 34 17.60 -2.88 -2.98
N ILE A 35 17.02 -4.08 -3.00
CA ILE A 35 15.84 -4.44 -2.18
C ILE A 35 16.10 -4.23 -0.69
N PRO A 36 17.24 -4.64 -0.10
CA PRO A 36 17.52 -4.38 1.32
C PRO A 36 17.51 -2.89 1.69
N ALA A 37 17.99 -2.01 0.81
CA ALA A 37 17.97 -0.56 1.03
C ALA A 37 16.54 0.00 0.93
N CYS A 38 15.75 -0.49 -0.01
CA CYS A 38 14.32 -0.17 -0.14
C CYS A 38 13.56 -0.59 1.14
N LEU A 39 13.78 -1.82 1.60
CA LEU A 39 13.20 -2.35 2.82
C LEU A 39 13.62 -1.52 4.05
N ALA A 40 14.91 -1.20 4.19
CA ALA A 40 15.41 -0.38 5.29
C ALA A 40 14.73 0.99 5.33
N THR A 41 14.50 1.61 4.16
CA THR A 41 13.80 2.88 4.05
C THR A 41 12.35 2.78 4.51
N ARG A 42 11.68 1.67 4.20
CA ARG A 42 10.32 1.38 4.66
C ARG A 42 10.25 1.05 6.15
N THR A 43 11.25 0.34 6.70
CA THR A 43 11.26 -0.08 8.10
C THR A 43 11.79 0.97 9.08
N LYS A 44 12.41 2.06 8.61
CA LYS A 44 12.87 3.17 9.48
C LYS A 44 11.72 3.85 10.26
N HIS A 45 10.47 3.60 9.91
CA HIS A 45 9.29 4.01 10.69
C HIS A 45 8.78 2.95 11.68
N VAL A 46 9.33 1.75 11.65
CA VAL A 46 8.76 0.55 12.31
C VAL A 46 9.56 0.13 13.55
N GLU A 47 10.80 0.57 13.76
CA GLU A 47 11.62 0.07 14.90
C GLU A 47 11.08 0.43 16.31
N SER A 48 10.12 1.35 16.43
CA SER A 48 9.41 1.64 17.68
C SER A 48 8.16 0.79 17.92
N PHE A 49 7.65 0.10 16.90
CA PHE A 49 6.47 -0.75 16.98
C PHE A 49 6.88 -2.16 16.54
N LYS A 50 6.62 -3.19 17.34
CA LYS A 50 6.84 -4.60 16.97
C LYS A 50 5.91 -5.07 15.82
N GLU A 51 5.60 -4.18 14.89
CA GLU A 51 4.81 -4.42 13.70
C GLU A 51 5.71 -5.05 12.64
N PHE A 52 5.20 -6.13 12.05
CA PHE A 52 5.74 -6.65 10.81
C PHE A 52 5.76 -5.51 9.79
N ALA A 53 6.86 -5.37 9.05
CA ALA A 53 6.85 -4.50 7.88
C ALA A 53 5.66 -4.94 7.02
N VAL A 54 4.70 -4.04 6.81
CA VAL A 54 3.51 -4.31 5.99
C VAL A 54 4.01 -4.87 4.66
N PRO A 55 3.57 -6.08 4.25
CA PRO A 55 4.11 -6.76 3.08
C PRO A 55 3.87 -5.91 1.83
N PHE A 56 4.78 -6.00 0.87
CA PHE A 56 4.74 -5.17 -0.33
C PHE A 56 5.44 -5.84 -1.50
N ILE A 57 5.11 -5.39 -2.71
CA ILE A 57 5.77 -5.84 -3.94
C ILE A 57 6.78 -4.77 -4.35
N VAL A 58 7.99 -5.19 -4.72
CA VAL A 58 9.01 -4.34 -5.34
C VAL A 58 9.12 -4.71 -6.81
N ALA A 59 8.99 -3.72 -7.69
CA ALA A 59 9.35 -3.89 -9.10
C ALA A 59 10.87 -3.75 -9.25
N VAL A 60 11.52 -4.74 -9.86
CA VAL A 60 12.97 -4.75 -10.06
C VAL A 60 13.31 -4.66 -11.53
N GLY A 61 14.13 -3.69 -11.90
CA GLY A 61 14.66 -3.54 -13.25
C GLY A 61 15.25 -2.15 -13.48
N PRO A 62 15.93 -1.91 -14.62
CA PRO A 62 16.58 -0.62 -14.89
C PRO A 62 15.62 0.58 -14.88
N SER A 63 14.34 0.34 -15.18
CA SER A 63 13.28 1.34 -15.13
C SER A 63 11.91 0.67 -15.02
N LEU A 64 10.87 1.44 -14.65
CA LEU A 64 9.47 1.01 -14.68
C LEU A 64 8.97 0.55 -16.06
N ARG A 65 9.66 0.93 -17.14
CA ARG A 65 9.37 0.45 -18.51
C ARG A 65 10.05 -0.87 -18.84
N GLN A 66 11.02 -1.29 -18.03
CA GLN A 66 11.87 -2.46 -18.24
C GLN A 66 11.96 -3.26 -16.93
N VAL A 67 10.81 -3.55 -16.33
CA VAL A 67 10.74 -4.41 -15.14
C VAL A 67 11.06 -5.83 -15.55
N GLN A 68 11.96 -6.47 -14.80
CA GLN A 68 12.45 -7.82 -15.05
C GLN A 68 11.79 -8.84 -14.11
N GLN A 69 11.49 -8.43 -12.88
CA GLN A 69 10.80 -9.27 -11.89
C GLN A 69 10.07 -8.43 -10.84
N TYR A 70 9.21 -9.10 -10.09
CA TYR A 70 8.48 -8.56 -8.96
C TYR A 70 8.77 -9.38 -7.72
N ASP A 71 9.35 -8.76 -6.70
CA ASP A 71 9.63 -9.42 -5.43
C ASP A 71 8.58 -9.04 -4.40
N LEU A 72 7.78 -10.04 -3.98
CA LEU A 72 6.88 -9.93 -2.84
C LEU A 72 7.68 -10.09 -1.55
N VAL A 73 7.91 -8.99 -0.85
CA VAL A 73 8.62 -8.95 0.43
C VAL A 73 7.61 -9.10 1.55
N ILE A 74 7.71 -10.20 2.32
CA ILE A 74 6.84 -10.48 3.48
C ILE A 74 7.53 -10.08 4.78
N SER A 75 8.85 -10.26 4.87
CA SER A 75 9.64 -9.90 6.04
C SER A 75 11.07 -9.52 5.64
N LYS A 76 11.92 -9.21 6.63
CA LYS A 76 13.35 -8.95 6.39
C LYS A 76 14.10 -10.12 5.76
N THR A 77 13.59 -11.34 5.90
CA THR A 77 14.27 -12.57 5.47
C THR A 77 13.46 -13.42 4.50
N VAL A 78 12.20 -13.06 4.24
CA VAL A 78 11.29 -13.84 3.40
C VAL A 78 10.77 -12.97 2.26
N SER A 79 11.12 -13.37 1.04
CA SER A 79 10.56 -12.82 -0.19
C SER A 79 10.30 -13.92 -1.22
N TYR A 80 9.37 -13.66 -2.12
CA TYR A 80 9.03 -14.54 -3.25
C TYR A 80 9.09 -13.75 -4.55
N THR A 81 9.78 -14.30 -5.55
CA THR A 81 9.95 -13.66 -6.85
C THR A 81 8.89 -14.13 -7.84
N PHE A 82 8.35 -13.20 -8.60
CA PHE A 82 7.37 -13.42 -9.66
C PHE A 82 7.84 -12.80 -10.97
N ASP A 83 7.56 -13.47 -12.08
CA ASP A 83 7.80 -12.97 -13.44
C ASP A 83 6.78 -11.89 -13.85
N LYS A 84 5.58 -11.93 -13.25
CA LYS A 84 4.46 -11.03 -13.57
C LYS A 84 3.92 -10.35 -12.32
N PHE A 85 3.45 -9.11 -12.50
CA PHE A 85 2.88 -8.31 -11.42
C PHE A 85 1.58 -8.90 -10.85
N LEU A 86 0.65 -9.32 -11.71
CA LEU A 86 -0.69 -9.75 -11.28
C LEU A 86 -0.67 -10.94 -10.30
N PRO A 87 0.09 -12.03 -10.54
CA PRO A 87 0.22 -13.10 -9.54
C PRO A 87 0.74 -12.61 -8.19
N ALA A 88 1.76 -11.74 -8.18
CA ALA A 88 2.30 -11.16 -6.96
C ALA A 88 1.24 -10.32 -6.22
N LEU A 89 0.48 -9.50 -6.96
CA LEU A 89 -0.60 -8.66 -6.42
C LEU A 89 -1.70 -9.50 -5.76
N VAL A 90 -2.11 -10.61 -6.41
CA VAL A 90 -3.12 -11.52 -5.85
C VAL A 90 -2.66 -12.14 -4.54
N VAL A 91 -1.40 -12.58 -4.47
CA VAL A 91 -0.84 -13.14 -3.24
C VAL A 91 -0.74 -12.07 -2.14
N LEU A 92 -0.25 -10.87 -2.48
CA LEU A 92 -0.16 -9.76 -1.53
C LEU A 92 -1.55 -9.36 -0.98
N TYR A 93 -2.55 -9.25 -1.84
CA TYR A 93 -3.92 -8.96 -1.43
C TYR A 93 -4.46 -10.01 -0.45
N LYS A 94 -4.26 -11.30 -0.76
CA LYS A 94 -4.65 -12.40 0.13
C LYS A 94 -3.92 -12.33 1.47
N ILE A 95 -2.64 -11.94 1.49
CA ILE A 95 -1.90 -11.75 2.74
C ILE A 95 -2.55 -10.64 3.58
N PHE A 96 -2.94 -9.51 2.98
CA PHE A 96 -3.64 -8.45 3.73
C PHE A 96 -4.90 -8.97 4.43
N TRP A 97 -5.71 -9.76 3.71
CA TRP A 97 -6.96 -10.29 4.25
C TRP A 97 -6.78 -11.44 5.25
N VAL A 98 -5.90 -12.39 4.96
CA VAL A 98 -5.70 -13.57 5.83
C VAL A 98 -5.09 -13.17 7.18
N PHE A 99 -4.24 -12.15 7.19
CA PHE A 99 -3.55 -11.69 8.40
C PHE A 99 -4.16 -10.42 9.01
N ASP A 100 -5.31 -9.95 8.51
CA ASP A 100 -5.97 -8.71 8.95
C ASP A 100 -5.00 -7.51 9.01
N LEU A 101 -4.17 -7.36 7.98
CA LEU A 101 -3.16 -6.32 7.90
C LEU A 101 -3.73 -5.07 7.22
N PRO A 102 -3.45 -3.87 7.75
CA PRO A 102 -3.90 -2.64 7.13
C PRO A 102 -3.15 -2.37 5.83
N TYR A 103 -3.85 -1.82 4.83
CA TYR A 103 -3.19 -1.29 3.64
C TYR A 103 -2.31 -0.07 3.98
N PRO A 104 -1.24 0.17 3.21
CA PRO A 104 -0.42 1.37 3.37
C PRO A 104 -1.26 2.64 3.18
N LYS A 105 -1.12 3.61 4.10
CA LYS A 105 -1.99 4.81 4.18
C LYS A 105 -1.92 5.67 2.92
N GLU A 106 -0.74 5.84 2.34
CA GLU A 106 -0.54 6.70 1.18
C GLU A 106 -1.18 6.10 -0.07
N SER A 107 -1.18 4.77 -0.19
CA SER A 107 -1.77 4.05 -1.32
C SER A 107 -3.15 3.44 -1.02
N LEU A 108 -3.74 3.75 0.13
CA LEU A 108 -5.06 3.24 0.54
C LEU A 108 -6.14 3.41 -0.55
N PRO A 109 -6.26 4.56 -1.24
CA PRO A 109 -7.24 4.70 -2.32
C PRO A 109 -7.04 3.67 -3.45
N VAL A 110 -5.79 3.35 -3.80
CA VAL A 110 -5.46 2.35 -4.84
C VAL A 110 -5.93 0.97 -4.38
N TRP A 111 -5.68 0.61 -3.11
CA TRP A 111 -6.12 -0.66 -2.55
C TRP A 111 -7.64 -0.77 -2.46
N MET A 112 -8.36 0.31 -2.16
CA MET A 112 -9.82 0.32 -2.16
C MET A 112 -10.40 0.06 -3.56
N VAL A 113 -9.81 0.66 -4.60
CA VAL A 113 -10.18 0.36 -5.99
C VAL A 113 -9.91 -1.10 -6.29
N ILE A 114 -8.72 -1.61 -5.92
CA ILE A 114 -8.36 -2.99 -6.22
C ILE A 114 -9.31 -3.98 -5.55
N GLN A 115 -9.57 -3.77 -4.26
CA GLN A 115 -10.46 -4.60 -3.46
C GLN A 115 -11.88 -4.66 -4.06
N ARG A 116 -12.45 -3.52 -4.47
CA ARG A 116 -13.83 -3.47 -4.97
C ARG A 116 -13.96 -3.86 -6.43
N ALA A 117 -13.05 -3.41 -7.30
CA ALA A 117 -13.14 -3.62 -8.74
C ALA A 117 -12.58 -4.96 -9.19
N PHE A 118 -11.48 -5.44 -8.60
CA PHE A 118 -10.84 -6.70 -9.06
C PHE A 118 -11.14 -7.89 -8.18
N PHE A 119 -11.40 -7.68 -6.88
CA PHE A 119 -11.72 -8.75 -5.94
C PHE A 119 -13.19 -8.79 -5.53
N GLU A 120 -13.99 -7.78 -5.88
CA GLU A 120 -15.43 -7.68 -5.54
C GLU A 120 -15.70 -7.85 -4.04
N MET A 121 -14.77 -7.40 -3.19
CA MET A 121 -14.84 -7.54 -1.74
C MET A 121 -15.14 -6.21 -1.05
N THR A 122 -15.85 -6.28 0.07
CA THR A 122 -16.11 -5.13 0.94
C THR A 122 -15.88 -5.52 2.40
N SER A 123 -15.55 -4.54 3.22
CA SER A 123 -15.37 -4.71 4.66
C SER A 123 -16.06 -3.58 5.42
N SER A 124 -16.50 -3.87 6.65
CA SER A 124 -17.01 -2.83 7.56
C SER A 124 -15.95 -1.79 7.94
N TYR A 125 -14.68 -2.09 7.68
CA TYR A 125 -13.55 -1.19 7.93
C TYR A 125 -13.13 -0.38 6.68
N ASP A 126 -13.84 -0.53 5.56
CA ASP A 126 -13.52 0.19 4.31
C ASP A 126 -13.61 1.71 4.51
N ILE A 127 -12.57 2.41 4.05
CA ILE A 127 -12.54 3.87 4.02
C ILE A 127 -12.56 4.31 2.55
N VAL A 128 -13.75 4.56 2.03
CA VAL A 128 -13.93 4.97 0.64
C VAL A 128 -14.20 6.46 0.57
N GLY A 129 -13.21 7.22 0.10
CA GLY A 129 -13.37 8.63 -0.22
C GLY A 129 -14.06 8.84 -1.56
N THR A 130 -14.60 10.04 -1.78
CA THR A 130 -15.27 10.44 -3.03
C THR A 130 -14.49 10.08 -4.30
N PRO A 131 -13.17 10.34 -4.40
CA PRO A 131 -12.42 10.02 -5.63
C PRO A 131 -12.37 8.53 -5.96
N VAL A 132 -12.39 7.67 -4.95
CA VAL A 132 -12.43 6.20 -5.15
C VAL A 132 -13.79 5.80 -5.69
N GLN A 133 -14.87 6.36 -5.14
CA GLN A 133 -16.22 6.06 -5.59
C GLN A 133 -16.47 6.55 -7.03
N GLU A 134 -15.98 7.74 -7.38
CA GLU A 134 -16.05 8.28 -8.74
C GLU A 134 -15.34 7.35 -9.73
N LEU A 135 -14.10 6.95 -9.43
CA LEU A 135 -13.35 6.03 -10.28
C LEU A 135 -14.02 4.65 -10.40
N LEU A 136 -14.59 4.11 -9.31
CA LEU A 136 -15.32 2.86 -9.35
C LEU A 136 -16.55 2.97 -10.27
N ASN A 137 -17.29 4.08 -10.19
CA ASN A 137 -18.44 4.33 -11.07
C ASN A 137 -18.02 4.46 -12.55
N GLU A 138 -16.92 5.18 -12.84
CA GLU A 138 -16.36 5.29 -14.21
C GLU A 138 -15.96 3.93 -14.78
N LEU A 139 -15.44 3.04 -13.94
CA LEU A 139 -15.06 1.68 -14.31
C LEU A 139 -16.25 0.70 -14.33
N GLY A 140 -17.46 1.14 -13.95
CA GLY A 140 -18.68 0.32 -13.94
C GLY A 140 -18.88 -0.55 -12.68
N TYR A 141 -18.12 -0.31 -11.61
CA TYR A 141 -18.17 -1.05 -10.34
C TYR A 141 -18.95 -0.32 -9.24
N SER A 142 -20.08 0.31 -9.60
CA SER A 142 -20.93 1.07 -8.68
C SER A 142 -21.35 0.21 -7.47
N SER A 143 -21.29 0.80 -6.27
CA SER A 143 -21.84 0.20 -5.06
C SER A 143 -23.36 0.00 -5.25
N GLN A 144 -23.87 -1.23 -5.12
CA GLN A 144 -25.28 -1.45 -4.81
C GLN A 144 -25.56 -1.04 -3.36
#